data_AF-A0A0L7R5V7-F1
#
_entry.id   AF-A0A0L7R5V7-F1
#
_cell.length_a   1.000
_cell.length_b   1.000
_cell.length_c   1.000
_cell.angle_alpha   90.00
_cell.angle_beta   90.00
_cell.angle_gamma   90.00
#
_symmetry.space_group_name_H-M   'P 1'
#
loop_
_entity.id
_entity.type
_entity.pdbx_description
1 polymer ?
#
loop_
_entity_poly.entity_id
_entity_poly.type
_entity_poly.pdbx_seq_one_letter_code
_entity_poly.pdbx_strand_id
1 'polypeptide(L)'
;MATMSIPREATSSSKLSGSCIPSVDQNLAPSELKKLRNKQRKQRRKAELERQQAAQAQEKREQHNKSRQQTDPDLEQPTLDELIPEKLERVEDPLEQAIKFLQPLQELASNRIETHLMAFEIYIRKGRTLLMLKSIKRAHDLDPNNPDLHMCLVRFMLHTSRSPLEGPVGEVVKLQTVGIYSAPTATQLNAEFLKKNRNSLPHQLQGAKMLHVLDPSAQSKALSLITSIDDLEGVTLQNCTRVLESLRNGDFGHCDTTITEYMAKCHKRFPYATAFRPPESSTDRKHQEKENSIKN
;
A
#
# COMPACT_ATOMS: atom_id res chain seq x y z
N MET A 1 31.15 54.68 -30.28
CA MET A 1 32.40 55.10 -29.63
C MET A 1 32.83 53.96 -28.72
N ALA A 2 33.98 53.31 -28.80
CA ALA A 2 35.15 53.37 -29.69
C ALA A 2 35.84 51.99 -29.47
N THR A 3 35.87 51.11 -30.48
CA THR A 3 37.05 50.75 -31.31
C THR A 3 38.22 50.07 -30.59
N MET A 4 38.40 48.79 -30.92
CA MET A 4 39.65 48.06 -31.26
C MET A 4 41.01 48.67 -30.88
N SER A 5 41.92 47.85 -30.34
CA SER A 5 43.16 47.43 -31.02
C SER A 5 44.06 46.52 -30.17
N ILE A 6 44.66 45.52 -30.84
CA ILE A 6 45.73 44.60 -30.39
C ILE A 6 47.10 45.31 -30.55
N PRO A 7 48.20 44.87 -29.89
CA PRO A 7 49.23 44.13 -30.66
C PRO A 7 50.12 43.09 -29.91
N ARG A 8 50.55 42.06 -30.69
CA ARG A 8 51.88 41.38 -30.85
C ARG A 8 52.57 40.61 -29.69
N GLU A 9 52.77 39.28 -29.82
CA GLU A 9 53.97 38.49 -30.29
C GLU A 9 55.11 38.43 -29.25
N ALA A 10 55.88 37.36 -28.98
CA ALA A 10 56.14 36.02 -29.55
C ALA A 10 56.85 35.15 -28.46
N THR A 11 56.78 33.81 -28.42
CA THR A 11 57.78 32.78 -28.85
C THR A 11 57.46 31.51 -28.01
N SER A 12 57.39 30.27 -28.50
CA SER A 12 58.49 29.31 -28.78
C SER A 12 57.80 27.94 -29.03
N SER A 13 57.77 27.42 -30.26
CA SER A 13 58.61 26.35 -30.86
C SER A 13 58.41 24.90 -30.39
N SER A 14 57.81 24.07 -31.26
CA SER A 14 58.24 22.69 -31.65
C SER A 14 57.25 22.14 -32.71
N LYS A 15 57.60 22.04 -34.00
CA LYS A 15 58.25 20.89 -34.69
C LYS A 15 57.51 19.56 -34.38
N LEU A 16 56.95 18.77 -35.30
CA LEU A 16 57.46 18.32 -36.59
C LEU A 16 56.37 17.58 -37.42
N SER A 17 56.36 17.87 -38.72
CA SER A 17 56.22 17.00 -39.89
C SER A 17 55.23 15.84 -39.92
N GLY A 18 54.33 15.92 -40.90
CA GLY A 18 53.78 14.75 -41.57
C GLY A 18 54.86 13.89 -42.21
N SER A 19 54.57 12.61 -42.34
CA SER A 19 55.32 11.69 -43.18
C SER A 19 54.34 10.77 -43.89
N CYS A 20 54.56 10.70 -45.20
CA CYS A 20 53.91 9.85 -46.15
C CYS A 20 53.96 8.38 -45.77
N ILE A 21 52.90 7.70 -46.17
CA ILE A 21 52.74 6.26 -46.27
C ILE A 21 53.96 5.65 -46.97
N PRO A 22 54.71 4.72 -46.35
CA PRO A 22 55.53 3.78 -47.08
C PRO A 22 54.66 2.57 -47.45
N SER A 23 54.48 2.42 -48.75
CA SER A 23 54.22 1.15 -49.42
C SER A 23 55.23 0.10 -48.97
N VAL A 24 54.74 -0.97 -48.33
CA VAL A 24 55.47 -2.23 -48.21
C VAL A 24 54.59 -3.32 -48.80
N ASP A 25 54.68 -3.44 -50.12
CA ASP A 25 54.35 -4.67 -50.80
C ASP A 25 55.69 -5.37 -51.04
N GLN A 26 55.98 -6.42 -50.27
CA GLN A 26 56.66 -7.64 -50.74
C GLN A 26 56.92 -8.64 -49.59
N ASN A 27 56.50 -9.89 -49.86
CA ASN A 27 56.86 -11.16 -49.21
C ASN A 27 56.13 -11.56 -47.91
N LEU A 28 54.86 -11.98 -48.04
CA LEU A 28 54.17 -12.86 -47.07
C LEU A 28 53.67 -14.13 -47.77
N ALA A 29 53.95 -15.29 -47.17
CA ALA A 29 53.58 -16.60 -47.71
C ALA A 29 52.05 -16.73 -47.97
N PRO A 30 51.62 -17.46 -49.02
CA PRO A 30 50.21 -17.50 -49.47
C PRO A 30 49.20 -17.99 -48.42
N SER A 31 49.64 -18.62 -47.33
CA SER A 31 48.79 -19.08 -46.23
C SER A 31 48.36 -17.96 -45.25
N GLU A 32 49.14 -16.88 -45.12
CA GLU A 32 48.85 -15.77 -44.19
C GLU A 32 47.95 -14.69 -44.84
N LEU A 33 48.05 -14.50 -46.16
CA LEU A 33 47.15 -13.65 -46.94
C LEU A 33 45.69 -14.15 -46.89
N LYS A 34 45.48 -15.47 -46.90
CA LYS A 34 44.13 -16.07 -46.82
C LYS A 34 43.51 -15.89 -45.43
N LYS A 35 44.31 -15.96 -44.36
CA LYS A 35 43.86 -15.69 -42.98
C LYS A 35 43.50 -14.22 -42.78
N LEU A 36 44.29 -13.29 -43.31
CA LEU A 36 44.02 -11.85 -43.24
C LEU A 36 42.73 -11.48 -43.97
N ARG A 37 42.51 -12.03 -45.18
CA ARG A 37 41.30 -11.78 -45.99
C ARG A 37 40.04 -12.37 -45.34
N ASN A 38 40.13 -13.53 -44.70
CA ASN A 38 39.03 -14.12 -43.93
C ASN A 38 38.71 -13.32 -42.65
N LYS A 39 39.74 -12.81 -41.96
CA LYS A 39 39.57 -11.95 -40.78
C LYS A 39 38.89 -10.61 -41.15
N GLN A 40 39.31 -9.97 -42.25
CA GLN A 40 38.67 -8.76 -42.76
C GLN A 40 37.22 -9.01 -43.22
N ARG A 41 36.92 -10.15 -43.87
CA ARG A 41 35.55 -10.48 -44.30
C ARG A 41 34.60 -10.71 -43.12
N LYS A 42 35.09 -11.32 -42.02
CA LYS A 42 34.31 -11.50 -40.77
C LYS A 42 34.06 -10.17 -40.06
N GLN A 43 35.05 -9.28 -40.02
CA GLN A 43 34.89 -7.94 -39.43
C GLN A 43 33.92 -7.06 -40.23
N ARG A 44 33.98 -7.09 -41.57
CA ARG A 44 33.04 -6.35 -42.42
C ARG A 44 31.60 -6.83 -42.27
N ARG A 45 31.36 -8.15 -42.25
CA ARG A 45 30.01 -8.70 -42.01
C ARG A 45 29.45 -8.33 -40.63
N LYS A 46 30.29 -8.30 -39.59
CA LYS A 46 29.86 -7.88 -38.25
C LYS A 46 29.48 -6.39 -38.22
N ALA A 47 30.29 -5.53 -38.84
CA ALA A 47 30.02 -4.09 -38.92
C ALA A 47 28.77 -3.76 -39.75
N GLU A 48 28.48 -4.54 -40.80
CA GLU A 48 27.30 -4.35 -41.63
C GLU A 48 26.01 -4.77 -40.90
N LEU A 49 26.06 -5.88 -40.13
CA LEU A 49 24.95 -6.32 -39.29
C LEU A 49 24.62 -5.31 -38.19
N GLU A 50 25.66 -4.75 -37.55
CA GLU A 50 25.52 -3.75 -36.50
C GLU A 50 24.94 -2.43 -37.04
N ARG A 51 25.35 -2.01 -38.25
CA ARG A 51 24.76 -0.85 -38.93
C ARG A 51 23.29 -1.07 -39.31
N GLN A 52 22.92 -2.28 -39.76
CA GLN A 52 21.51 -2.58 -40.07
C GLN A 52 20.64 -2.62 -38.81
N GLN A 53 21.15 -3.16 -37.70
CA GLN A 53 20.44 -3.15 -36.42
C GLN A 53 20.29 -1.73 -35.85
N ALA A 54 21.32 -0.89 -35.97
CA ALA A 54 21.26 0.50 -35.56
C ALA A 54 20.25 1.31 -36.40
N ALA A 55 20.20 1.08 -37.72
CA ALA A 55 19.24 1.73 -38.61
C ALA A 55 17.79 1.32 -38.28
N GLN A 56 17.53 0.03 -38.06
CA GLN A 56 16.19 -0.43 -37.65
C GLN A 56 15.76 0.09 -36.27
N ALA A 57 16.71 0.21 -35.32
CA ALA A 57 16.42 0.79 -34.02
C ALA A 57 16.09 2.29 -34.13
N GLN A 58 16.73 3.00 -35.05
CA GLN A 58 16.50 4.42 -35.28
C GLN A 58 15.17 4.67 -36.00
N GLU A 59 14.81 3.87 -37.01
CA GLU A 59 13.50 3.94 -37.67
C GLU A 59 12.35 3.67 -36.69
N LYS A 60 12.49 2.68 -35.79
CA LYS A 60 11.50 2.43 -34.73
C LYS A 60 11.35 3.59 -33.76
N ARG A 61 12.46 4.26 -33.41
CA ARG A 61 12.43 5.47 -32.56
C ARG A 61 11.79 6.64 -33.27
N GLU A 62 12.06 6.84 -34.55
CA GLU A 62 11.48 7.91 -35.35
C GLU A 62 9.97 7.70 -35.60
N GLN A 63 9.52 6.47 -35.79
CA GLN A 63 8.09 6.14 -35.85
C GLN A 63 7.37 6.42 -34.52
N HIS A 64 7.97 6.01 -33.39
CA HIS A 64 7.42 6.30 -32.06
C HIS A 64 7.42 7.79 -31.73
N ASN A 65 8.38 8.56 -32.23
CA ASN A 65 8.43 10.01 -31.99
C ASN A 65 7.42 10.76 -32.88
N LYS A 66 7.20 10.31 -34.12
CA LYS A 66 6.18 10.86 -35.02
C LYS A 66 4.75 10.58 -34.52
N SER A 67 4.48 9.41 -33.95
CA SER A 67 3.18 9.12 -33.33
C SER A 67 2.90 9.97 -32.10
N ARG A 68 3.95 10.46 -31.42
CA ARG A 68 3.84 11.31 -30.22
C ARG A 68 3.72 12.81 -30.54
N GLN A 69 4.12 13.26 -31.73
CA GLN A 69 4.02 14.65 -32.16
C GLN A 69 2.71 15.02 -32.87
N GLN A 70 1.88 14.03 -33.26
CA GLN A 70 0.57 14.29 -33.86
C GLN A 70 -0.56 14.39 -32.83
N THR A 71 -0.28 14.19 -31.55
CA THR A 71 -1.27 14.32 -30.48
C THR A 71 -1.14 15.71 -29.85
N ASP A 72 -2.20 16.49 -29.98
CA ASP A 72 -2.39 17.81 -29.39
C ASP A 72 -2.06 17.78 -27.87
N PRO A 73 -1.16 18.63 -27.35
CA PRO A 73 -0.71 18.57 -25.95
C PRO A 73 -1.80 18.90 -24.90
N ASP A 74 -3.00 19.29 -25.32
CA ASP A 74 -4.13 19.63 -24.42
C ASP A 74 -5.20 18.52 -24.31
N LEU A 75 -5.00 17.38 -24.99
CA LEU A 75 -5.87 16.19 -24.91
C LEU A 75 -5.04 14.91 -24.74
N GLU A 76 -4.06 14.91 -23.82
CA GLU A 76 -3.65 13.66 -23.18
C GLU A 76 -4.81 13.17 -22.31
N GLN A 77 -5.80 12.57 -22.97
CA GLN A 77 -6.67 11.61 -22.32
C GLN A 77 -5.71 10.62 -21.65
N PRO A 78 -5.70 10.50 -20.31
CA PRO A 78 -4.77 9.63 -19.63
C PRO A 78 -4.90 8.28 -20.31
N THR A 79 -3.79 7.76 -20.85
CA THR A 79 -3.77 6.40 -21.39
C THR A 79 -4.38 5.55 -20.30
N LEU A 80 -5.61 5.09 -20.51
CA LEU A 80 -6.28 4.20 -19.60
C LEU A 80 -5.40 2.97 -19.63
N ASP A 81 -4.50 2.86 -18.65
CA ASP A 81 -3.77 1.63 -18.39
C ASP A 81 -4.85 0.56 -18.40
N GLU A 82 -4.82 -0.31 -19.42
CA GLU A 82 -5.85 -1.31 -19.59
C GLU A 82 -5.99 -2.02 -18.25
N LEU A 83 -7.22 -2.00 -17.70
CA LEU A 83 -7.54 -2.56 -16.39
C LEU A 83 -7.46 -4.08 -16.49
N ILE A 84 -6.23 -4.58 -16.54
CA ILE A 84 -5.90 -5.99 -16.66
C ILE A 84 -5.98 -6.57 -15.24
N PRO A 85 -6.97 -7.44 -14.94
CA PRO A 85 -7.20 -7.95 -13.59
C PRO A 85 -5.94 -8.58 -12.97
N GLU A 86 -5.16 -9.30 -13.79
CA GLU A 86 -3.92 -9.97 -13.36
C GLU A 86 -2.83 -9.00 -12.90
N LYS A 87 -2.75 -7.81 -13.53
CA LYS A 87 -1.79 -6.76 -13.14
C LYS A 87 -2.24 -6.01 -11.89
N LEU A 88 -3.55 -5.85 -11.70
CA LEU A 88 -4.14 -5.21 -10.52
C LEU A 88 -4.09 -6.11 -9.28
N GLU A 89 -4.21 -7.43 -9.46
CA GLU A 89 -4.07 -8.40 -8.36
C GLU A 89 -2.61 -8.53 -7.90
N ARG A 90 -1.64 -8.46 -8.83
CA ARG A 90 -0.21 -8.71 -8.56
C ARG A 90 0.64 -7.44 -8.61
N VAL A 91 0.16 -6.39 -7.95
CA VAL A 91 0.93 -5.15 -7.78
C VAL A 91 2.15 -5.41 -6.91
N GLU A 92 3.33 -4.92 -7.33
CA GLU A 92 4.58 -5.07 -6.59
C GLU A 92 4.58 -4.37 -5.22
N ASP A 93 4.09 -3.12 -5.16
CA ASP A 93 3.94 -2.37 -3.90
C ASP A 93 2.49 -1.93 -3.68
N PRO A 94 1.64 -2.77 -3.04
CA PRO A 94 0.25 -2.46 -2.80
C PRO A 94 0.05 -1.26 -1.85
N LEU A 95 1.00 -1.01 -0.94
CA LEU A 95 0.90 0.10 0.02
C LEU A 95 1.18 1.45 -0.66
N GLU A 96 2.12 1.53 -1.59
CA GLU A 96 2.31 2.74 -2.40
C GLU A 96 1.12 3.02 -3.31
N GLN A 97 0.50 2.00 -3.92
CA GLN A 97 -0.73 2.23 -4.68
C GLN A 97 -1.86 2.73 -3.77
N ALA A 98 -2.03 2.17 -2.57
CA ALA A 98 -3.02 2.65 -1.62
C ALA A 98 -2.80 4.13 -1.22
N ILE A 99 -1.54 4.59 -1.13
CA ILE A 99 -1.23 6.01 -0.86
C ILE A 99 -1.72 6.92 -1.98
N LYS A 100 -1.64 6.50 -3.24
CA LYS A 100 -2.16 7.30 -4.37
C LYS A 100 -3.66 7.54 -4.27
N PHE A 101 -4.43 6.58 -3.75
CA PHE A 101 -5.85 6.76 -3.46
C PHE A 101 -6.10 7.57 -2.18
N LEU A 102 -5.21 7.44 -1.20
CA LEU A 102 -5.31 8.16 0.06
C LEU A 102 -5.05 9.67 -0.09
N GLN A 103 -4.13 10.07 -0.97
CA GLN A 103 -3.72 11.48 -1.14
C GLN A 103 -4.91 12.39 -1.50
N PRO A 104 -5.73 12.11 -2.53
CA PRO A 104 -6.93 12.89 -2.82
C PRO A 104 -7.90 12.96 -1.65
N LEU A 105 -8.06 11.87 -0.88
CA LEU A 105 -8.92 11.87 0.30
C LEU A 105 -8.37 12.79 1.40
N GLN A 106 -7.06 12.82 1.61
CA GLN A 106 -6.43 13.71 2.58
C GLN A 106 -6.53 15.20 2.20
N GLU A 107 -6.62 15.51 0.91
CA GLU A 107 -6.76 16.87 0.40
C GLU A 107 -8.22 17.33 0.39
N LEU A 108 -9.12 16.50 -0.14
CA LEU A 108 -10.51 16.87 -0.44
C LEU A 108 -11.51 16.39 0.62
N ALA A 109 -11.20 15.33 1.36
CA ALA A 109 -12.07 14.72 2.37
C ALA A 109 -11.39 14.67 3.75
N SER A 110 -10.62 15.72 4.09
CA SER A 110 -9.89 15.85 5.35
C SER A 110 -10.80 16.01 6.58
N ASN A 111 -12.09 16.29 6.39
CA ASN A 111 -13.10 16.37 7.43
C ASN A 111 -13.77 15.02 7.75
N ARG A 112 -13.42 13.94 7.04
CA ARG A 112 -13.89 12.58 7.32
C ARG A 112 -12.88 11.86 8.19
N ILE A 113 -13.32 11.29 9.31
CA ILE A 113 -12.41 10.57 10.23
C ILE A 113 -11.84 9.32 9.57
N GLU A 114 -12.63 8.64 8.73
CA GLU A 114 -12.27 7.43 8.02
C GLU A 114 -11.03 7.64 7.14
N THR A 115 -10.88 8.83 6.53
CA THR A 115 -9.68 9.22 5.77
C THR A 115 -8.42 9.05 6.60
N HIS A 116 -8.44 9.55 7.84
CA HIS A 116 -7.27 9.54 8.72
C HIS A 116 -7.07 8.17 9.38
N LEU A 117 -8.14 7.43 9.68
CA LEU A 117 -8.04 6.06 10.16
C LEU A 117 -7.42 5.13 9.10
N MET A 118 -7.84 5.25 7.84
CA MET A 118 -7.22 4.51 6.73
C MET A 118 -5.76 4.92 6.52
N ALA A 119 -5.46 6.23 6.64
CA ALA A 119 -4.08 6.70 6.58
C ALA A 119 -3.20 6.05 7.66
N PHE A 120 -3.71 5.95 8.89
CA PHE A 120 -3.01 5.26 9.97
C PHE A 120 -2.73 3.80 9.63
N GLU A 121 -3.72 3.05 9.12
CA GLU A 121 -3.57 1.64 8.75
C GLU A 121 -2.50 1.41 7.66
N ILE A 122 -2.35 2.34 6.72
CA ILE A 122 -1.29 2.28 5.71
C ILE A 122 0.06 2.60 6.34
N TYR A 123 0.16 3.68 7.12
CA TYR A 123 1.45 4.13 7.66
C TYR A 123 2.01 3.24 8.77
N ILE A 124 1.17 2.55 9.55
CA ILE A 124 1.64 1.54 10.50
C ILE A 124 2.29 0.36 9.79
N ARG A 125 1.73 -0.10 8.66
CA ARG A 125 2.31 -1.18 7.85
C ARG A 125 3.61 -0.76 7.16
N LYS A 126 3.74 0.51 6.78
CA LYS A 126 4.99 1.07 6.23
C LYS A 126 6.01 1.52 7.30
N GLY A 127 5.67 1.44 8.59
CA GLY A 127 6.55 1.87 9.69
C GLY A 127 6.84 3.39 9.72
N ARG A 128 5.94 4.24 9.20
CA ARG A 128 6.14 5.69 9.13
C ARG A 128 5.55 6.40 10.35
N THR A 129 6.27 6.38 11.47
CA THR A 129 5.77 6.83 12.80
C THR A 129 5.21 8.25 12.85
N LEU A 130 5.89 9.24 12.24
CA LEU A 130 5.40 10.62 12.24
C LEU A 130 4.11 10.79 11.41
N LEU A 131 3.96 10.01 10.34
CA LEU A 131 2.75 10.02 9.54
C LEU A 131 1.59 9.33 10.27
N MET A 132 1.87 8.27 11.03
CA MET A 132 0.88 7.67 11.95
C MET A 132 0.38 8.70 12.97
N LEU A 133 1.30 9.44 13.60
CA LEU A 133 0.95 10.49 14.57
C LEU A 133 0.14 11.63 13.93
N LYS A 134 0.52 12.06 12.71
CA LYS A 134 -0.24 13.07 11.95
C LYS A 134 -1.68 12.59 11.69
N SER A 135 -1.86 11.34 11.28
CA SER A 135 -3.17 10.75 11.06
C SER A 135 -3.99 10.68 12.36
N ILE A 136 -3.38 10.23 13.45
CA ILE A 136 -4.03 10.18 14.77
C ILE A 136 -4.49 11.56 15.20
N LYS A 137 -3.61 12.57 15.10
CA LYS A 137 -3.94 13.93 15.53
C LYS A 137 -5.13 14.49 14.76
N ARG A 138 -5.13 14.32 13.43
CA ARG A 138 -6.26 14.76 12.58
C ARG A 138 -7.56 14.01 12.89
N ALA A 139 -7.48 12.70 13.15
CA ALA A 139 -8.66 11.92 13.55
C ALA A 139 -9.18 12.35 14.93
N HIS A 140 -8.28 12.59 15.88
CA HIS A 140 -8.59 13.05 17.23
C HIS A 140 -9.23 14.44 17.21
N ASP A 141 -8.76 15.35 16.36
CA ASP A 141 -9.36 16.69 16.22
C ASP A 141 -10.81 16.63 15.68
N LEU A 142 -11.20 15.54 15.01
CA LEU A 142 -12.55 15.33 14.49
C LEU A 142 -13.48 14.63 15.49
N ASP A 143 -13.04 13.50 16.06
CA ASP A 143 -13.80 12.73 17.04
C ASP A 143 -12.85 11.99 18.01
N PRO A 144 -12.53 12.59 19.17
CA PRO A 144 -11.67 11.99 20.18
C PRO A 144 -12.20 10.68 20.78
N ASN A 145 -13.52 10.45 20.74
CA ASN A 145 -14.14 9.28 21.35
C ASN A 145 -14.43 8.17 20.34
N ASN A 146 -13.95 8.30 19.10
CA ASN A 146 -14.21 7.32 18.06
C ASN A 146 -13.66 5.92 18.41
N PRO A 147 -14.45 4.84 18.25
CA PRO A 147 -14.00 3.48 18.54
C PRO A 147 -12.77 3.05 17.76
N ASP A 148 -12.72 3.35 16.46
CA ASP A 148 -11.65 2.92 15.57
C ASP A 148 -10.37 3.73 15.83
N LEU A 149 -10.51 5.01 16.19
CA LEU A 149 -9.38 5.84 16.66
C LEU A 149 -8.74 5.25 17.90
N HIS A 150 -9.52 4.77 18.87
CA HIS A 150 -8.99 4.15 20.09
C HIS A 150 -8.09 2.95 19.77
N MET A 151 -8.49 2.10 18.83
CA MET A 151 -7.65 1.02 18.32
C MET A 151 -6.32 1.56 17.75
N CYS A 152 -6.37 2.64 16.96
CA CYS A 152 -5.15 3.28 16.43
C CYS A 152 -4.23 3.79 17.55
N LEU A 153 -4.77 4.41 18.60
CA LEU A 153 -4.01 4.90 19.75
C LEU A 153 -3.26 3.78 20.47
N VAL A 154 -3.98 2.70 20.83
CA VAL A 154 -3.38 1.54 21.51
C VAL A 154 -2.27 0.91 20.65
N ARG A 155 -2.53 0.73 19.35
CA ARG A 155 -1.53 0.17 18.42
C ARG A 155 -0.33 1.10 18.23
N PHE A 156 -0.54 2.41 18.23
CA PHE A 156 0.54 3.40 18.16
C PHE A 156 1.43 3.35 19.42
N MET A 157 0.82 3.31 20.61
CA MET A 157 1.58 3.16 21.86
C MET A 157 2.43 1.89 21.83
N LEU A 158 1.85 0.75 21.41
CA LEU A 158 2.55 -0.52 21.29
C LEU A 158 3.68 -0.50 20.25
N HIS A 159 3.48 0.21 19.13
CA HIS A 159 4.51 0.43 18.11
C HIS A 159 5.69 1.21 18.69
N THR A 160 5.42 2.34 19.35
CA THR A 160 6.47 3.18 19.95
C THR A 160 7.19 2.52 21.14
N SER A 161 6.53 1.61 21.87
CA SER A 161 7.17 0.85 22.94
C SER A 161 8.08 -0.26 22.42
N ARG A 162 7.74 -0.87 21.27
CA ARG A 162 8.55 -1.92 20.63
C ARG A 162 9.73 -1.35 19.86
N SER A 163 9.58 -0.15 19.31
CA SER A 163 10.62 0.57 18.57
C SER A 163 10.80 1.97 19.17
N PRO A 164 11.56 2.07 20.28
CA PRO A 164 11.79 3.35 20.94
C PRO A 164 12.39 4.36 19.97
N LEU A 165 11.83 5.56 19.97
CA LEU A 165 12.25 6.65 19.09
C LEU A 165 13.32 7.49 19.79
N GLU A 166 14.46 7.65 19.13
CA GLU A 166 15.56 8.49 19.62
C GLU A 166 15.60 9.85 18.92
N GLY A 167 16.28 10.81 19.56
CA GLY A 167 16.51 12.14 19.02
C GLY A 167 15.24 12.97 18.80
N PRO A 168 15.26 13.90 17.82
CA PRO A 168 14.17 14.87 17.60
C PRO A 168 12.81 14.23 17.34
N VAL A 169 12.79 13.05 16.69
CA VAL A 169 11.54 12.33 16.39
C VAL A 169 10.86 11.88 17.69
N GLY A 170 11.62 11.35 18.65
CA GLY A 170 11.09 10.92 19.94
C GLY A 170 10.54 12.09 20.76
N GLU A 171 11.21 13.24 20.74
CA GLU A 171 10.74 14.45 21.41
C GLU A 171 9.43 14.97 20.81
N VAL A 172 9.34 15.05 19.47
CA VAL A 172 8.13 15.47 18.78
C VAL A 172 6.97 14.53 19.09
N VAL A 173 7.19 13.21 19.06
CA VAL A 173 6.13 12.25 19.40
C VAL A 173 5.66 12.46 20.83
N LYS A 174 6.57 12.49 21.80
CA LYS A 174 6.23 12.72 23.22
C LYS A 174 5.40 13.99 23.39
N LEU A 175 5.89 15.11 22.87
CA LEU A 175 5.23 16.42 23.00
C LEU A 175 3.82 16.42 22.39
N GLN A 176 3.66 15.88 21.19
CA GLN A 176 2.38 15.90 20.49
C GLN A 176 1.36 14.89 21.07
N THR A 177 1.82 13.82 21.74
CA THR A 177 0.92 12.82 22.34
C THR A 177 0.28 13.27 23.66
N VAL A 178 0.88 14.24 24.38
CA VAL A 178 0.35 14.75 25.67
C VAL A 178 -1.09 15.26 25.55
N GLY A 179 -1.45 15.86 24.41
CA GLY A 179 -2.79 16.38 24.16
C GLY A 179 -3.81 15.36 23.64
N ILE A 180 -3.39 14.11 23.41
CA ILE A 180 -4.20 13.06 22.77
C ILE A 180 -4.58 11.99 23.80
N TYR A 181 -3.63 11.54 24.60
CA TYR A 181 -3.88 10.59 25.68
C TYR A 181 -3.00 10.88 26.90
N SER A 182 -3.61 10.78 28.08
CA SER A 182 -2.93 11.00 29.37
C SER A 182 -2.45 9.70 30.02
N ALA A 183 -2.94 8.56 29.56
CA ALA A 183 -2.60 7.26 30.14
C ALA A 183 -1.14 6.89 29.82
N PRO A 184 -0.34 6.47 30.82
CA PRO A 184 1.08 6.16 30.63
C PRO A 184 1.31 4.82 29.91
N THR A 185 0.32 3.94 29.89
CA THR A 185 0.41 2.62 29.25
C THR A 185 -0.81 2.32 28.40
N ALA A 186 -0.62 1.53 27.34
CA ALA A 186 -1.71 1.11 26.46
C ALA A 186 -2.80 0.32 27.19
N THR A 187 -2.41 -0.48 28.19
CA THR A 187 -3.34 -1.22 29.07
C THR A 187 -4.22 -0.30 29.89
N GLN A 188 -3.66 0.76 30.46
CA GLN A 188 -4.43 1.74 31.22
C GLN A 188 -5.36 2.55 30.30
N LEU A 189 -4.86 2.96 29.13
CA LEU A 189 -5.68 3.64 28.12
C LEU A 189 -6.91 2.80 27.74
N ASN A 190 -6.71 1.50 27.49
CA ASN A 190 -7.81 0.61 27.12
C ASN A 190 -8.80 0.38 28.27
N ALA A 191 -8.31 0.24 29.51
CA ALA A 191 -9.16 0.09 30.69
C ALA A 191 -10.03 1.34 30.93
N GLU A 192 -9.46 2.53 30.80
CA GLU A 192 -10.20 3.80 30.90
C GLU A 192 -11.25 3.94 29.81
N PHE A 193 -10.89 3.60 28.56
CA PHE A 193 -11.80 3.63 27.42
C PHE A 193 -13.00 2.70 27.60
N LEU A 194 -12.76 1.45 28.03
CA LEU A 194 -13.83 0.48 28.31
C LEU A 194 -14.74 0.93 29.46
N LYS A 195 -14.16 1.54 30.51
CA LYS A 195 -14.92 2.08 31.64
C LYS A 195 -15.81 3.25 31.21
N LYS A 196 -15.28 4.17 30.40
CA LYS A 196 -15.99 5.34 29.89
C LYS A 196 -17.13 4.95 28.95
N ASN A 197 -16.91 3.98 28.07
CA ASN A 197 -17.84 3.59 27.01
C ASN A 197 -18.54 2.23 27.28
N ARG A 198 -18.86 1.95 28.55
CA ARG A 198 -19.42 0.67 29.01
C ARG A 198 -20.71 0.23 28.31
N ASN A 199 -21.52 1.19 27.86
CA ASN A 199 -22.84 0.93 27.30
C ASN A 199 -22.85 0.84 25.77
N SER A 200 -21.74 1.09 25.06
CA SER A 200 -21.76 1.21 23.60
C SER A 200 -21.10 0.02 22.92
N LEU A 201 -21.86 -0.76 22.13
CA LEU A 201 -21.34 -1.96 21.47
C LEU A 201 -20.13 -1.69 20.56
N PRO A 202 -20.11 -0.65 19.69
CA PRO A 202 -18.92 -0.33 18.89
C PRO A 202 -17.66 -0.07 19.72
N HIS A 203 -17.79 0.63 20.85
CA HIS A 203 -16.67 0.91 21.74
C HIS A 203 -16.25 -0.35 22.50
N GLN A 204 -17.20 -1.15 23.00
CA GLN A 204 -16.91 -2.45 23.60
C GLN A 204 -16.15 -3.35 22.64
N LEU A 205 -16.55 -3.40 21.37
CA LEU A 205 -15.86 -4.18 20.34
C LEU A 205 -14.40 -3.77 20.21
N GLN A 206 -14.12 -2.49 19.98
CA GLN A 206 -12.74 -2.04 19.79
C GLN A 206 -11.90 -2.15 21.07
N GLY A 207 -12.48 -1.84 22.23
CA GLY A 207 -11.80 -2.02 23.51
C GLY A 207 -11.52 -3.48 23.84
N ALA A 208 -12.42 -4.40 23.49
CA ALA A 208 -12.23 -5.84 23.67
C ALA A 208 -11.15 -6.38 22.73
N LYS A 209 -11.11 -5.95 21.46
CA LYS A 209 -10.01 -6.30 20.54
C LYS A 209 -8.66 -5.88 21.12
N MET A 210 -8.58 -4.63 21.58
CA MET A 210 -7.36 -4.11 22.18
C MET A 210 -7.01 -4.80 23.49
N LEU A 211 -8.00 -5.26 24.26
CA LEU A 211 -7.75 -6.05 25.47
C LEU A 211 -7.04 -7.37 25.12
N HIS A 212 -7.52 -8.09 24.10
CA HIS A 212 -6.91 -9.35 23.67
C HIS A 212 -5.51 -9.14 23.05
N VAL A 213 -5.32 -8.06 22.27
CA VAL A 213 -4.01 -7.72 21.70
C VAL A 213 -2.97 -7.40 22.78
N LEU A 214 -3.39 -6.72 23.86
CA LEU A 214 -2.50 -6.35 24.97
C LEU A 214 -2.26 -7.52 25.94
N ASP A 215 -3.28 -8.36 26.15
CA ASP A 215 -3.24 -9.53 27.02
C ASP A 215 -4.04 -10.69 26.39
N PRO A 216 -3.37 -11.62 25.69
CA PRO A 216 -4.02 -12.78 25.09
C PRO A 216 -4.72 -13.68 26.12
N SER A 217 -4.29 -13.68 27.39
CA SER A 217 -4.90 -14.49 28.45
C SER A 217 -6.29 -13.97 28.85
N ALA A 218 -6.59 -12.70 28.57
CA ALA A 218 -7.88 -12.07 28.84
C ALA A 218 -8.96 -12.36 27.77
N GLN A 219 -8.75 -13.37 26.91
CA GLN A 219 -9.67 -13.73 25.81
C GLN A 219 -11.12 -13.90 26.27
N SER A 220 -11.36 -14.70 27.31
CA SER A 220 -12.72 -14.95 27.84
C SER A 220 -13.42 -13.66 28.29
N LYS A 221 -12.67 -12.76 28.92
CA LYS A 221 -13.15 -11.43 29.31
C LYS A 221 -13.44 -10.55 28.10
N ALA A 222 -12.60 -10.58 27.07
CA ALA A 222 -12.84 -9.81 25.84
C ALA A 222 -14.11 -10.29 25.11
N LEU A 223 -14.31 -11.61 25.04
CA LEU A 223 -15.49 -12.22 24.41
C LEU A 223 -16.79 -11.89 25.15
N SER A 224 -16.78 -11.88 26.49
CA SER A 224 -18.00 -11.57 27.26
C SER A 224 -18.48 -10.13 27.09
N LEU A 225 -17.57 -9.18 26.85
CA LEU A 225 -17.89 -7.76 26.61
C LEU A 225 -18.68 -7.54 25.30
N ILE A 226 -18.48 -8.39 24.29
CA ILE A 226 -19.06 -8.21 22.95
C ILE A 226 -20.24 -9.14 22.65
N THR A 227 -20.41 -10.22 23.43
CA THR A 227 -21.54 -11.16 23.28
C THR A 227 -22.75 -10.80 24.15
N SER A 228 -22.53 -10.03 25.22
CA SER A 228 -23.58 -9.54 26.12
C SER A 228 -24.30 -8.31 25.55
N ILE A 229 -24.99 -8.49 24.41
CA ILE A 229 -25.59 -7.39 23.63
C ILE A 229 -26.95 -6.89 24.12
N ASP A 230 -27.52 -7.43 25.19
CA ASP A 230 -28.94 -7.13 25.53
C ASP A 230 -29.11 -5.71 26.08
N ASP A 231 -28.16 -5.24 26.88
CA ASP A 231 -28.20 -3.94 27.58
C ASP A 231 -27.31 -2.86 26.93
N LEU A 232 -26.86 -3.09 25.68
CA LEU A 232 -25.95 -2.17 24.99
C LEU A 232 -26.70 -1.26 24.01
N GLU A 233 -26.21 -0.03 23.91
CA GLU A 233 -26.52 0.92 22.85
C GLU A 233 -25.76 0.55 21.56
N GLY A 234 -26.36 0.90 20.42
CA GLY A 234 -25.76 0.63 19.12
C GLY A 234 -25.83 -0.84 18.71
N VAL A 235 -26.74 -1.63 19.27
CA VAL A 235 -27.04 -3.01 18.86
C VAL A 235 -27.87 -3.00 17.58
N THR A 236 -27.22 -2.55 16.50
CA THR A 236 -27.77 -2.52 15.15
C THR A 236 -27.28 -3.74 14.36
N LEU A 237 -27.99 -4.08 13.28
CA LEU A 237 -27.57 -5.15 12.37
C LEU A 237 -26.10 -4.98 11.93
N GLN A 238 -25.72 -3.76 11.55
CA GLN A 238 -24.37 -3.43 11.09
C GLN A 238 -23.31 -3.71 12.16
N ASN A 239 -23.53 -3.26 13.40
CA ASN A 239 -22.57 -3.44 14.47
C ASN A 239 -22.48 -4.91 14.92
N CYS A 240 -23.60 -5.62 14.98
CA CYS A 240 -23.59 -7.06 15.25
C CYS A 240 -22.88 -7.85 14.15
N THR A 241 -23.03 -7.46 12.88
CA THR A 241 -22.29 -8.07 11.78
C THR A 241 -20.79 -7.83 11.93
N ARG A 242 -20.36 -6.60 12.30
CA ARG A 242 -18.95 -6.30 12.57
C ARG A 242 -18.38 -7.12 13.72
N VAL A 243 -19.16 -7.36 14.79
CA VAL A 243 -18.75 -8.26 15.88
C VAL A 243 -18.54 -9.68 15.35
N LEU A 244 -19.49 -10.21 14.57
CA LEU A 244 -19.37 -11.53 13.97
C LEU A 244 -18.16 -11.67 13.03
N GLU A 245 -17.92 -10.67 12.19
CA GLU A 245 -16.74 -10.60 11.31
C GLU A 245 -15.46 -10.63 12.15
N SER A 246 -15.41 -9.87 13.24
CA SER A 246 -14.25 -9.83 14.14
C SER A 246 -13.98 -11.18 14.80
N LEU A 247 -15.03 -11.88 15.24
CA LEU A 247 -14.92 -13.23 15.79
C LEU A 247 -14.39 -14.21 14.73
N ARG A 248 -14.90 -14.15 13.50
CA ARG A 248 -14.49 -15.02 12.38
C ARG A 248 -13.08 -14.74 11.87
N ASN A 249 -12.66 -13.49 11.89
CA ASN A 249 -11.32 -13.07 11.45
C ASN A 249 -10.21 -13.49 12.44
N GLY A 250 -10.58 -14.02 13.61
CA GLY A 250 -9.63 -14.44 14.64
C GLY A 250 -9.05 -13.29 15.45
N ASP A 251 -9.70 -12.11 15.48
CA ASP A 251 -9.27 -10.95 16.27
C ASP A 251 -9.22 -11.25 17.78
N PHE A 252 -9.92 -12.30 18.21
CA PHE A 252 -9.98 -12.80 19.58
C PHE A 252 -9.38 -14.21 19.71
N GLY A 253 -8.65 -14.72 18.72
CA GLY A 253 -8.23 -16.12 18.67
C GLY A 253 -9.38 -17.08 18.36
N HIS A 254 -9.13 -18.38 18.57
CA HIS A 254 -10.10 -19.43 18.24
C HIS A 254 -11.27 -19.44 19.24
N CYS A 255 -12.50 -19.29 18.73
CA CYS A 255 -13.71 -19.11 19.55
C CYS A 255 -15.00 -19.62 18.86
N ASP A 256 -14.94 -20.79 18.22
CA ASP A 256 -16.04 -21.34 17.41
C ASP A 256 -17.35 -21.51 18.18
N THR A 257 -17.27 -21.94 19.45
CA THR A 257 -18.45 -22.04 20.34
C THR A 257 -19.11 -20.68 20.51
N THR A 258 -18.33 -19.65 20.85
CA THR A 258 -18.81 -18.27 21.00
C THR A 258 -19.39 -17.72 19.70
N ILE A 259 -18.81 -18.05 18.54
CA ILE A 259 -19.38 -17.66 17.23
C ILE A 259 -20.78 -18.24 17.05
N THR A 260 -20.96 -19.55 17.30
CA THR A 260 -22.26 -20.21 17.15
C THR A 260 -23.31 -19.65 18.11
N GLU A 261 -22.96 -19.43 19.37
CA GLU A 261 -23.83 -18.82 20.38
C GLU A 261 -24.22 -17.39 20.01
N TYR A 262 -23.25 -16.59 19.57
CA TYR A 262 -23.47 -15.22 19.15
C TYR A 262 -24.37 -15.14 17.92
N MET A 263 -24.17 -16.02 16.93
CA MET A 263 -25.04 -16.13 15.76
C MET A 263 -26.47 -16.48 16.17
N ALA A 264 -26.66 -17.48 17.05
CA ALA A 264 -27.99 -17.85 17.52
C ALA A 264 -28.70 -16.70 18.25
N LYS A 265 -27.96 -15.94 19.07
CA LYS A 265 -28.47 -14.75 19.75
C LYS A 265 -28.85 -13.64 18.77
N CYS A 266 -27.99 -13.35 17.80
CA CYS A 266 -28.26 -12.34 16.78
C CYS A 266 -29.40 -12.74 15.84
N HIS A 267 -29.56 -14.04 15.55
CA HIS A 267 -30.68 -14.54 14.74
C HIS A 267 -32.04 -14.30 15.41
N LYS A 268 -32.13 -14.49 16.73
CA LYS A 268 -33.35 -14.16 17.49
C LYS A 268 -33.72 -12.68 17.37
N ARG A 269 -32.73 -11.79 17.33
CA ARG A 269 -32.92 -10.33 17.23
C ARG A 269 -33.12 -9.83 15.80
N PHE A 270 -32.48 -10.48 14.83
CA PHE A 270 -32.55 -10.16 13.40
C PHE A 270 -32.92 -11.40 12.58
N PRO A 271 -34.19 -11.86 12.61
CA PRO A 271 -34.60 -13.13 12.00
C PRO A 271 -34.36 -13.21 10.49
N TYR A 272 -34.42 -12.08 9.81
CA TYR A 272 -34.27 -11.98 8.35
C TYR A 272 -32.82 -11.76 7.88
N ALA A 273 -31.87 -11.55 8.81
CA ALA A 273 -30.49 -11.29 8.45
C ALA A 273 -29.77 -12.58 8.04
N THR A 274 -29.35 -12.65 6.77
CA THR A 274 -28.61 -13.79 6.21
C THR A 274 -27.30 -14.07 6.94
N ALA A 275 -26.65 -13.03 7.46
CA ALA A 275 -25.39 -13.12 8.21
C ALA A 275 -25.48 -14.01 9.47
N PHE A 276 -26.65 -14.10 10.10
CA PHE A 276 -26.88 -14.85 11.34
C PHE A 276 -27.70 -16.13 11.14
N ARG A 277 -27.99 -16.50 9.89
CA ARG A 277 -28.81 -17.69 9.62
C ARG A 277 -28.09 -18.93 10.17
N PRO A 278 -28.78 -19.81 10.92
CA PRO A 278 -28.22 -21.09 11.28
C PRO A 278 -27.87 -21.88 9.99
N PRO A 279 -26.84 -22.74 10.03
CA PRO A 279 -26.53 -23.60 8.90
C PRO A 279 -27.80 -24.41 8.56
N GLU A 280 -28.22 -24.38 7.29
CA GLU A 280 -29.45 -25.03 6.86
C GLU A 280 -29.41 -26.51 7.27
N SER A 281 -30.45 -26.92 8.00
CA SER A 281 -30.66 -28.34 8.28
C SER A 281 -30.94 -29.06 6.96
N SER A 282 -30.43 -30.29 6.83
CA SER A 282 -30.56 -31.13 5.63
C SER A 282 -32.01 -31.39 5.18
N THR A 283 -33.01 -30.97 5.96
CA THR A 283 -34.43 -31.00 5.65
C THR A 283 -34.89 -29.90 4.69
N ASP A 284 -34.28 -28.70 4.74
CA ASP A 284 -34.70 -27.58 3.86
C ASP A 284 -34.19 -27.75 2.41
N ARG A 285 -33.01 -28.35 2.23
CA ARG A 285 -32.49 -28.73 0.91
C ARG A 285 -33.39 -29.72 0.18
N LYS A 286 -33.98 -30.68 0.92
CA LYS A 286 -34.89 -31.68 0.35
C LYS A 286 -36.24 -31.09 -0.07
N HIS A 287 -36.70 -30.02 0.58
CA HIS A 287 -37.93 -29.34 0.18
C HIS A 287 -37.73 -28.51 -1.08
N GLN A 288 -36.60 -27.81 -1.23
CA GLN A 288 -36.24 -27.09 -2.45
C GLN A 288 -35.97 -28.01 -3.65
N GLU A 289 -35.32 -29.16 -3.43
CA GLU A 289 -35.13 -30.16 -4.50
C GLU A 289 -36.45 -30.81 -4.94
N LYS A 290 -37.37 -31.08 -4.01
CA LYS A 290 -38.71 -31.58 -4.36
C LYS A 290 -39.54 -30.54 -5.13
N GLU A 291 -39.52 -29.28 -4.74
CA GLU A 291 -40.25 -28.22 -5.47
C GLU A 291 -39.71 -27.97 -6.88
N ASN A 292 -38.39 -28.06 -7.06
CA ASN A 292 -37.76 -27.94 -8.38
C ASN A 292 -37.93 -29.20 -9.23
N SER A 293 -38.12 -30.37 -8.62
CA SER A 293 -38.39 -31.62 -9.34
C SER A 293 -39.87 -31.81 -9.72
N ILE A 294 -40.80 -31.04 -9.13
CA ILE A 294 -42.23 -31.07 -9.48
C ILE A 294 -42.53 -30.11 -10.66
N LYS A 295 -41.60 -29.19 -10.97
CA LYS A 295 -41.74 -28.20 -12.05
C LYS A 295 -41.01 -28.57 -13.36
N ASN A 296 -40.41 -29.76 -13.44
CA ASN A 296 -39.84 -30.33 -14.65
C ASN A 296 -40.61 -31.57 -15.11
#